data_AF-A0A833PHC0-F1
#
_entry.id   AF-A0A833PHC0-F1
#
_cell.length_a   1.000
_cell.length_b   1.000
_cell.length_c   1.000
_cell.angle_alpha   90.00
_cell.angle_beta   90.00
_cell.angle_gamma   90.00
#
_symmetry.space_group_name_H-M   'P 1'
#
loop_
_entity.id
_entity.type
_entity.pdbx_description
1 polymer ?
#
loop_
_entity_poly.entity_id
_entity_poly.type
_entity_poly.pdbx_seq_one_letter_code
_entity_poly.pdbx_strand_id
1 'polypeptide(L)'
;MSGNLTSGTTNILVAEDDSWWATFDFDPSGYVKDDEKIDADALLKELKSYDEAANDERVRLGLEKLYTDSWAVAPKYDPVSKHLEWALKVRSANNTETINYTVRLLGRTGVMSATLVSDPENLDKNIQAFKKSIQGFEYNTGQRYTEFKAGDKVAEYGLAALVVGGVAAVATKKGFWAMIAAFFAATWKFILVGFAALFGFIGKIFKRNKE
;
A
#
# COMPACT_ATOMS: atom_id res chain seq x y z
N MET A 1 -12.13 13.28 10.40
CA MET A 1 -12.44 12.06 11.18
C MET A 1 -11.22 11.15 11.03
N SER A 2 -10.29 11.13 12.00
CA SER A 2 -8.94 10.53 11.85
C SER A 2 -8.60 9.50 12.95
N GLY A 3 -9.59 8.70 13.37
CA GLY A 3 -9.36 7.58 14.29
C GLY A 3 -9.12 6.25 13.57
N ASN A 4 -8.90 5.19 14.35
CA ASN A 4 -8.85 3.82 13.83
C ASN A 4 -10.16 3.49 13.09
N LEU A 5 -10.07 3.19 11.80
CA LEU A 5 -11.20 2.78 10.98
C LEU A 5 -11.51 1.30 11.25
N THR A 6 -12.80 0.92 11.25
CA THR A 6 -13.25 -0.46 11.44
C THR A 6 -12.67 -1.38 10.36
N SER A 7 -12.20 -2.58 10.73
CA SER A 7 -11.65 -3.55 9.76
C SER A 7 -12.73 -4.04 8.78
N GLY A 8 -12.33 -4.31 7.53
CA GLY A 8 -13.19 -4.92 6.50
C GLY A 8 -13.53 -4.01 5.32
N THR A 9 -13.11 -2.75 5.36
CA THR A 9 -13.26 -1.78 4.26
C THR A 9 -11.95 -1.04 4.04
N THR A 10 -11.33 -1.27 2.87
CA THR A 10 -10.26 -0.39 2.37
C THR A 10 -10.85 0.99 2.09
N ASN A 11 -10.35 2.01 2.77
CA ASN A 11 -10.78 3.39 2.56
C ASN A 11 -9.88 4.04 1.52
N ILE A 12 -10.44 4.85 0.63
CA ILE A 12 -9.70 5.52 -0.43
C ILE A 12 -9.76 7.02 -0.20
N LEU A 13 -8.60 7.66 -0.18
CA LEU A 13 -8.43 9.10 -0.23
C LEU A 13 -7.98 9.47 -1.64
N VAL A 14 -8.64 10.44 -2.25
CA VAL A 14 -8.25 11.00 -3.55
C VAL A 14 -7.91 12.47 -3.33
N ALA A 15 -6.84 12.94 -3.95
CA ALA A 15 -6.48 14.35 -3.94
C ALA A 15 -7.58 15.20 -4.58
N GLU A 16 -7.78 16.44 -4.11
CA GLU A 16 -8.78 17.35 -4.70
C GLU A 16 -8.53 17.66 -6.18
N ASP A 17 -7.27 17.57 -6.62
CA ASP A 17 -6.85 17.77 -8.01
C ASP A 17 -6.71 16.46 -8.80
N ASP A 18 -7.19 15.33 -8.24
CA ASP A 18 -7.09 13.97 -8.77
C ASP A 18 -5.65 13.51 -9.10
N SER A 19 -4.63 14.22 -8.61
CA SER A 19 -3.22 13.94 -8.96
C SER A 19 -2.67 12.68 -8.30
N TRP A 20 -3.30 12.24 -7.22
CA TRP A 20 -2.95 11.00 -6.53
C TRP A 20 -4.13 10.45 -5.73
N TRP A 21 -4.01 9.18 -5.36
CA TRP A 21 -4.92 8.54 -4.42
C TRP A 21 -4.14 7.60 -3.50
N ALA A 22 -4.71 7.36 -2.32
CA ALA A 22 -4.13 6.48 -1.33
C ALA A 22 -5.20 5.60 -0.67
N THR A 23 -4.81 4.38 -0.32
CA THR A 23 -5.64 3.45 0.44
C THR A 23 -5.25 3.44 1.90
N PHE A 24 -6.23 3.31 2.78
CA PHE A 24 -6.08 3.16 4.22
C PHE A 24 -6.77 1.87 4.68
N ASP A 25 -6.03 1.04 5.41
CA ASP A 25 -6.52 -0.23 5.93
C ASP A 25 -5.90 -0.50 7.31
N PHE A 26 -6.71 -0.97 8.26
CA PHE A 26 -6.24 -1.33 9.59
C PHE A 26 -6.17 -2.85 9.73
N ASP A 27 -4.97 -3.37 9.99
CA ASP A 27 -4.70 -4.77 10.29
C ASP A 27 -4.69 -4.99 11.82
N PRO A 28 -5.70 -5.64 12.42
CA PRO A 28 -5.77 -5.93 13.86
C PRO A 28 -4.91 -7.15 14.26
N SER A 29 -3.71 -7.24 13.72
CA SER A 29 -2.76 -8.34 13.94
C SER A 29 -2.16 -8.38 15.35
N GLY A 30 -2.27 -7.30 16.10
CA GLY A 30 -1.68 -7.14 17.42
C GLY A 30 -0.43 -6.25 17.42
N TYR A 31 0.27 -6.25 18.53
CA TYR A 31 1.51 -5.51 18.72
C TYR A 31 2.64 -6.13 17.90
N VAL A 32 3.09 -5.45 16.84
CA VAL A 32 4.22 -5.88 16.01
C VAL A 32 5.51 -5.46 16.70
N LYS A 33 6.42 -6.39 16.96
CA LYS A 33 7.73 -6.05 17.53
C LYS A 33 8.60 -5.30 16.52
N ASP A 34 9.34 -4.31 17.00
CA ASP A 34 10.19 -3.40 16.23
C ASP A 34 11.69 -3.59 16.53
N ASP A 35 12.09 -4.75 17.03
CA ASP A 35 13.45 -5.08 17.46
C ASP A 35 14.36 -5.63 16.35
N GLU A 36 13.80 -5.87 15.15
CA GLU A 36 14.56 -6.41 14.04
C GLU A 36 15.19 -5.36 13.13
N LYS A 37 16.27 -5.76 12.47
CA LYS A 37 16.91 -4.97 11.41
C LYS A 37 16.35 -5.37 10.07
N ILE A 38 16.05 -4.38 9.24
CA ILE A 38 15.51 -4.59 7.91
C ILE A 38 16.66 -4.77 6.91
N ASP A 39 16.63 -5.87 6.16
CA ASP A 39 17.48 -6.12 4.99
C ASP A 39 16.67 -5.85 3.73
N ALA A 40 16.80 -4.65 3.16
CA ALA A 40 16.02 -4.22 2.01
C ALA A 40 16.23 -5.10 0.77
N ASP A 41 17.44 -5.62 0.56
CA ASP A 41 17.77 -6.42 -0.62
C ASP A 41 17.17 -7.83 -0.50
N ALA A 42 17.22 -8.42 0.70
CA ALA A 42 16.55 -9.69 0.99
C ALA A 42 15.03 -9.58 0.78
N LEU A 43 14.40 -8.50 1.28
CA LEU A 43 12.96 -8.28 1.10
C LEU A 43 12.58 -8.06 -0.36
N LEU A 44 13.39 -7.33 -1.14
CA LEU A 44 13.13 -7.15 -2.57
C LEU A 44 13.19 -8.49 -3.31
N LYS A 45 14.19 -9.31 -2.99
CA LYS A 45 14.33 -10.65 -3.58
C LYS A 45 13.14 -11.52 -3.24
N GLU A 46 12.64 -11.46 -2.01
CA GLU A 46 11.45 -12.19 -1.59
C GLU A 46 10.20 -11.73 -2.33
N LEU A 47 9.95 -10.42 -2.42
CA LEU A 47 8.83 -9.86 -3.21
C LEU A 47 8.87 -10.31 -4.67
N LYS A 48 10.04 -10.28 -5.31
CA LYS A 48 10.21 -10.78 -6.69
C LYS A 48 9.89 -12.27 -6.82
N SER A 49 10.17 -13.07 -5.79
CA SER A 49 9.85 -14.51 -5.81
C SER A 49 8.35 -14.79 -5.83
N TYR A 50 7.54 -13.80 -5.45
CA TYR A 50 6.08 -13.87 -5.39
C TYR A 50 5.40 -13.49 -6.71
N ASP A 51 6.12 -12.85 -7.64
CA ASP A 51 5.56 -12.33 -8.88
C ASP A 51 4.92 -13.42 -9.75
N GLU A 52 5.53 -14.62 -9.85
CA GLU A 52 5.00 -15.70 -10.71
C GLU A 52 3.62 -16.15 -10.23
N ALA A 53 3.51 -16.55 -8.96
CA ALA A 53 2.24 -17.02 -8.38
C ALA A 53 1.18 -15.90 -8.35
N ALA A 54 1.58 -14.66 -8.05
CA ALA A 54 0.67 -13.52 -8.10
C ALA A 54 0.18 -13.27 -9.54
N ASN A 55 1.04 -13.40 -10.54
CA ASN A 55 0.69 -13.21 -11.94
C ASN A 55 -0.22 -14.30 -12.49
N ASP A 56 -0.05 -15.56 -12.06
CA ASP A 56 -0.97 -16.65 -12.40
C ASP A 56 -2.40 -16.33 -11.93
N GLU A 57 -2.52 -15.82 -10.70
CA GLU A 57 -3.82 -15.41 -10.15
C GLU A 57 -4.37 -14.17 -10.86
N ARG A 58 -3.52 -13.19 -11.18
CA ARG A 58 -3.92 -12.02 -11.98
C ARG A 58 -4.47 -12.44 -13.34
N VAL A 59 -3.79 -13.33 -14.05
CA VAL A 59 -4.27 -13.87 -15.34
C VAL A 59 -5.57 -14.64 -15.17
N ARG A 60 -5.71 -15.47 -14.11
CA ARG A 60 -6.96 -16.18 -13.80
C ARG A 60 -8.14 -15.22 -13.62
N LEU A 61 -7.88 -14.03 -13.08
CA LEU A 61 -8.86 -12.96 -12.85
C LEU A 61 -9.02 -12.00 -14.05
N GLY A 62 -8.36 -12.24 -15.18
CA GLY A 62 -8.41 -11.39 -16.37
C GLY A 62 -7.65 -10.06 -16.22
N LEU A 63 -6.67 -10.01 -15.32
CA LEU A 63 -5.86 -8.83 -15.01
C LEU A 63 -4.52 -8.88 -15.74
N GLU A 64 -3.97 -7.71 -16.08
CA GLU A 64 -2.62 -7.60 -16.64
C GLU A 64 -1.57 -8.04 -15.61
N LYS A 65 -0.51 -8.72 -16.06
CA LYS A 65 0.63 -9.08 -15.22
C LYS A 65 1.37 -7.85 -14.69
N LEU A 66 1.87 -7.96 -13.46
CA LEU A 66 2.72 -6.98 -12.81
C LEU A 66 3.98 -7.66 -12.28
N TYR A 67 5.10 -6.95 -12.32
CA TYR A 67 6.40 -7.44 -11.88
C TYR A 67 7.01 -6.45 -10.90
N THR A 68 7.48 -6.96 -9.78
CA THR A 68 8.27 -6.23 -8.80
C THR A 68 9.61 -5.86 -9.42
N ASP A 69 9.91 -4.57 -9.55
CA ASP A 69 11.15 -4.11 -10.19
C ASP A 69 12.25 -3.78 -9.18
N SER A 70 12.05 -2.75 -8.36
CA SER A 70 13.07 -2.21 -7.48
C SER A 70 12.46 -1.36 -6.37
N TRP A 71 13.28 -0.97 -5.39
CA TRP A 71 12.90 0.09 -4.47
C TRP A 71 13.13 1.46 -5.13
N ALA A 72 12.10 2.30 -5.18
CA ALA A 72 12.30 3.74 -5.39
C ALA A 72 12.75 4.40 -4.07
N VAL A 73 12.30 3.88 -2.93
CA VAL A 73 12.78 4.22 -1.58
C VAL A 73 12.86 2.92 -0.80
N ALA A 74 14.07 2.56 -0.35
CA ALA A 74 14.26 1.34 0.43
C ALA A 74 13.50 1.41 1.77
N PRO A 75 13.01 0.27 2.30
CA PRO A 75 12.31 0.24 3.57
C PRO A 75 13.11 0.84 4.72
N LYS A 76 12.47 1.76 5.44
CA LYS A 76 13.06 2.47 6.56
C LYS A 76 12.09 2.53 7.73
N TYR A 77 12.57 2.10 8.88
CA TYR A 77 11.86 2.22 10.14
C TYR A 77 12.35 3.44 10.93
N ASP A 78 11.42 4.22 11.49
CA ASP A 78 11.69 5.28 12.44
C ASP A 78 11.21 4.86 13.85
N PRO A 79 12.13 4.66 14.81
CA PRO A 79 11.78 4.22 16.16
C PRO A 79 11.09 5.31 16.99
N VAL A 80 11.15 6.58 16.59
CA VAL A 80 10.49 7.69 17.29
C VAL A 80 9.02 7.74 16.93
N SER A 81 8.72 7.82 15.63
CA SER A 81 7.33 7.85 15.13
C SER A 81 6.67 6.48 15.11
N LYS A 82 7.44 5.39 15.22
CA LYS A 82 6.95 4.00 15.04
C LYS A 82 6.36 3.76 13.65
N HIS A 83 6.93 4.43 12.65
CA HIS A 83 6.53 4.31 11.26
C HIS A 83 7.55 3.50 10.47
N LEU A 84 7.07 2.59 9.64
CA LEU A 84 7.85 1.89 8.62
C LEU A 84 7.38 2.37 7.26
N GLU A 85 8.29 2.88 6.42
CA GLU A 85 7.96 3.42 5.10
C GLU A 85 8.86 2.88 3.99
N TRP A 86 8.32 2.72 2.79
CA TRP A 86 9.05 2.32 1.59
C TRP A 86 8.32 2.77 0.31
N ALA A 87 9.02 2.76 -0.81
CA ALA A 87 8.42 2.96 -2.13
C ALA A 87 8.84 1.82 -3.05
N LEU A 88 7.88 0.98 -3.45
CA LEU A 88 8.12 -0.15 -4.34
C LEU A 88 7.75 0.23 -5.78
N LYS A 89 8.71 0.11 -6.68
CA LYS A 89 8.47 0.23 -8.12
C LYS A 89 7.97 -1.12 -8.67
N VAL A 90 6.84 -1.06 -9.36
CA VAL A 90 6.21 -2.18 -10.05
C VAL A 90 6.08 -1.83 -11.52
N ARG A 91 6.28 -2.80 -12.40
CA ARG A 91 6.18 -2.65 -13.85
C ARG A 91 5.14 -3.62 -14.42
N SER A 92 4.28 -3.14 -15.29
CA SER A 92 3.31 -3.96 -16.02
C SER A 92 3.93 -4.68 -17.22
N ALA A 93 3.17 -5.59 -17.86
CA ALA A 93 3.63 -6.32 -19.03
C ALA A 93 3.95 -5.39 -20.23
N ASN A 94 3.27 -4.26 -20.34
CA ASN A 94 3.53 -3.23 -21.35
C ASN A 94 4.64 -2.21 -20.97
N ASN A 95 5.40 -2.45 -19.89
CA ASN A 95 6.47 -1.59 -19.37
C ASN A 95 6.02 -0.26 -18.74
N THR A 96 4.74 -0.08 -18.43
CA THR A 96 4.31 1.05 -17.60
C THR A 96 4.79 0.83 -16.16
N GLU A 97 5.46 1.84 -15.61
CA GLU A 97 5.92 1.85 -14.22
C GLU A 97 4.86 2.49 -13.31
N THR A 98 4.71 1.94 -12.11
CA THR A 98 3.89 2.51 -11.05
C THR A 98 4.63 2.31 -9.73
N ILE A 99 4.53 3.29 -8.84
CA ILE A 99 5.20 3.27 -7.55
C ILE A 99 4.15 3.24 -6.46
N ASN A 100 4.25 2.24 -5.59
CA ASN A 100 3.47 2.16 -4.37
C ASN A 100 4.32 2.68 -3.21
N TYR A 101 4.01 3.88 -2.74
CA TYR A 101 4.61 4.44 -1.53
C TYR A 101 3.77 4.05 -0.33
N THR A 102 4.33 3.24 0.56
CA THR A 102 3.62 2.65 1.67
C THR A 102 4.17 3.15 3.00
N VAL A 103 3.26 3.48 3.92
CA VAL A 103 3.55 3.76 5.33
C VAL A 103 2.76 2.77 6.19
N ARG A 104 3.45 2.11 7.11
CA ARG A 104 2.88 1.28 8.18
C ARG A 104 3.07 2.05 9.47
N LEU A 105 1.97 2.46 10.10
CA LEU A 105 1.98 3.12 11.39
C LEU A 105 1.67 2.05 12.43
N LEU A 106 2.62 1.76 13.32
CA LEU A 106 2.45 0.71 14.32
C LEU A 106 1.61 1.23 15.49
N GLY A 107 0.61 0.45 15.89
CA GLY A 107 -0.24 0.70 17.05
C GLY A 107 -0.14 -0.42 18.09
N ARG A 108 -0.83 -0.25 19.21
CA ARG A 108 -0.86 -1.23 20.30
C ARG A 108 -1.49 -2.56 19.88
N THR A 109 -2.53 -2.50 19.06
CA THR A 109 -3.41 -3.64 18.74
C THR A 109 -3.37 -4.04 17.28
N GLY A 110 -2.52 -3.39 16.47
CA GLY A 110 -2.48 -3.59 15.04
C GLY A 110 -1.70 -2.50 14.33
N VAL A 111 -1.80 -2.49 13.00
CA VAL A 111 -1.04 -1.60 12.12
C VAL A 111 -1.98 -0.89 11.16
N MET A 112 -1.85 0.43 11.05
CA MET A 112 -2.49 1.20 9.99
C MET A 112 -1.58 1.17 8.75
N SER A 113 -2.10 0.64 7.66
CA SER A 113 -1.51 0.65 6.33
C SER A 113 -2.05 1.84 5.55
N ALA A 114 -1.16 2.72 5.10
CA ALA A 114 -1.49 3.78 4.17
C ALA A 114 -0.61 3.63 2.92
N THR A 115 -1.21 3.47 1.74
CA THR A 115 -0.46 3.25 0.48
C THR A 115 -0.90 4.25 -0.59
N LEU A 116 0.01 5.12 -0.97
CA LEU A 116 -0.09 6.04 -2.10
C LEU A 116 0.32 5.32 -3.39
N VAL A 117 -0.44 5.53 -4.46
CA VAL A 117 -0.07 5.09 -5.82
C VAL A 117 0.31 6.31 -6.65
N SER A 118 1.49 6.28 -7.26
CA SER A 118 2.05 7.38 -8.06
C SER A 118 2.76 6.88 -9.31
N ASP A 119 2.84 7.72 -10.33
CA ASP A 119 3.83 7.59 -11.39
C ASP A 119 5.23 8.05 -10.92
N PRO A 120 6.32 7.60 -11.58
CA PRO A 120 7.69 8.02 -11.25
C PRO A 120 7.92 9.53 -11.40
N GLU A 121 7.31 10.18 -12.38
CA GLU A 121 7.53 11.59 -12.72
C GLU A 121 7.04 12.55 -11.61
N ASN A 122 5.96 12.18 -10.91
CA ASN A 122 5.35 12.98 -9.85
C ASN A 122 5.61 12.46 -8.42
N LEU A 123 6.48 11.45 -8.26
CA LEU A 123 6.66 10.74 -6.99
C LEU A 123 6.89 11.67 -5.80
N ASP A 124 7.88 12.56 -5.86
CA ASP A 124 8.24 13.43 -4.74
C ASP A 124 7.10 14.40 -4.37
N LYS A 125 6.43 14.95 -5.38
CA LYS A 125 5.27 15.83 -5.19
C LYS A 125 4.14 15.08 -4.48
N ASN A 126 3.82 13.88 -4.96
CA ASN A 126 2.73 13.06 -4.44
C ASN A 126 3.04 12.54 -3.04
N ILE A 127 4.29 12.13 -2.75
CA ILE A 127 4.74 11.77 -1.39
C ILE A 127 4.55 12.95 -0.43
N GLN A 128 4.93 14.16 -0.82
CA GLN A 128 4.76 15.33 0.04
C GLN A 128 3.29 15.63 0.33
N ALA A 129 2.43 15.57 -0.69
CA ALA A 129 0.99 15.77 -0.53
C ALA A 129 0.35 14.68 0.36
N PHE A 130 0.72 13.42 0.13
CA PHE A 130 0.27 12.29 0.93
C PHE A 130 0.73 12.38 2.39
N LYS A 131 2.02 12.69 2.64
CA LYS A 131 2.55 12.88 4.00
C LYS A 131 1.80 13.98 4.75
N LYS A 132 1.43 15.08 4.08
CA LYS A 132 0.56 16.11 4.67
C LYS A 132 -0.82 15.59 5.04
N SER A 133 -1.44 14.74 4.20
CA SER A 133 -2.76 14.18 4.50
C SER A 133 -2.78 13.24 5.70
N ILE A 134 -1.66 12.54 5.98
CA ILE A 134 -1.55 11.61 7.12
C ILE A 134 -0.90 12.24 8.35
N GLN A 135 -0.46 13.50 8.28
CA GLN A 135 0.21 14.19 9.39
C GLN A 135 -0.69 14.30 10.63
N GLY A 136 -2.01 14.38 10.45
CA GLY A 136 -2.99 14.39 11.54
C GLY A 136 -3.46 13.01 12.00
N PHE A 137 -2.85 11.93 11.51
CA PHE A 137 -3.15 10.60 12.02
C PHE A 137 -2.54 10.43 13.41
N GLU A 138 -3.41 10.14 14.38
CA GLU A 138 -2.99 9.73 15.71
C GLU A 138 -3.85 8.55 16.15
N TYR A 139 -3.21 7.55 16.73
CA TYR A 139 -3.94 6.50 17.43
C TYR A 139 -4.71 7.09 18.61
N ASN A 140 -5.99 6.69 18.73
CA ASN A 140 -6.81 7.00 19.90
C ASN A 140 -6.07 6.61 21.19
N THR A 141 -6.30 7.37 22.27
CA THR A 141 -5.75 7.04 23.59
C THR A 141 -6.05 5.58 23.98
N GLY A 142 -5.02 4.88 24.45
CA GLY A 142 -5.05 3.45 24.74
C GLY A 142 -4.74 2.55 23.54
N GLN A 143 -4.52 3.10 22.35
CA GLN A 143 -4.18 2.37 21.12
C GLN A 143 -2.79 2.72 20.56
N ARG A 144 -2.05 3.68 21.16
CA ARG A 144 -0.70 4.03 20.69
C ARG A 144 0.27 2.90 20.97
N TYR A 145 1.25 2.73 20.10
CA TYR A 145 2.30 1.70 20.24
C TYR A 145 2.97 1.72 21.62
N THR A 146 3.25 2.91 22.15
CA THR A 146 3.89 3.11 23.46
C THR A 146 3.01 2.74 24.66
N GLU A 147 1.72 2.46 24.44
CA GLU A 147 0.75 2.07 25.46
C GLU A 147 0.57 0.55 25.58
N PHE A 148 1.48 -0.23 24.99
CA PHE A 148 1.54 -1.68 25.15
C PHE A 148 1.54 -2.11 26.62
N LYS A 149 0.82 -3.19 26.92
CA LYS A 149 0.67 -3.75 28.27
C LYS A 149 0.92 -5.25 28.24
N ALA A 150 1.41 -5.77 29.36
CA ALA A 150 1.50 -7.21 29.56
C ALA A 150 0.11 -7.86 29.35
N GLY A 151 0.06 -8.89 28.50
CA GLY A 151 -1.18 -9.58 28.11
C GLY A 151 -1.81 -9.08 26.81
N ASP A 152 -1.32 -7.99 26.21
CA ASP A 152 -1.74 -7.60 24.87
C ASP A 152 -1.36 -8.67 23.83
N LYS A 153 -2.19 -8.82 22.80
CA LYS A 153 -1.89 -9.70 21.65
C LYS A 153 -0.63 -9.18 20.96
N VAL A 154 0.38 -10.03 20.84
CA VAL A 154 1.59 -9.78 20.07
C VAL A 154 1.43 -10.42 18.69
N ALA A 155 1.77 -9.69 17.63
CA ALA A 155 1.79 -10.25 16.29
C ALA A 155 2.88 -11.32 16.17
N GLU A 156 2.64 -12.36 15.40
CA GLU A 156 3.58 -13.48 15.21
C GLU A 156 4.76 -13.12 14.29
N TYR A 157 4.87 -11.86 13.88
CA TYR A 157 5.80 -11.38 12.88
C TYR A 157 6.25 -9.94 13.18
N GLY A 158 7.34 -9.52 12.52
CA GLY A 158 7.96 -8.20 12.68
C GLY A 158 7.78 -7.27 11.47
N LEU A 159 8.53 -6.16 11.49
CA LEU A 159 8.71 -5.18 10.42
C LEU A 159 8.98 -5.77 9.01
N ALA A 160 9.86 -6.76 8.88
CA ALA A 160 10.19 -7.40 7.60
C ALA A 160 8.95 -8.02 6.96
N ALA A 161 8.18 -8.78 7.75
CA ALA A 161 6.93 -9.36 7.30
C ALA A 161 5.91 -8.28 6.90
N LEU A 162 5.87 -7.12 7.58
CA LEU A 162 4.98 -6.02 7.18
C LEU A 162 5.26 -5.50 5.76
N VAL A 163 6.51 -5.59 5.28
CA VAL A 163 6.89 -5.20 3.92
C VAL A 163 6.47 -6.25 2.90
N VAL A 164 6.69 -7.53 3.19
CA VAL A 164 6.48 -8.63 2.23
C VAL A 164 5.07 -9.25 2.25
N GLY A 165 4.21 -8.88 3.21
CA GLY A 165 2.77 -9.23 3.19
C GLY A 165 2.16 -9.87 4.44
N GLY A 166 2.76 -9.73 5.63
CA GLY A 166 2.20 -10.13 6.94
C GLY A 166 1.88 -11.62 7.09
N VAL A 167 0.99 -11.98 8.04
CA VAL A 167 0.53 -13.36 8.40
C VAL A 167 0.22 -14.26 7.20
N ALA A 168 -0.07 -13.67 6.05
CA ALA A 168 -0.49 -14.40 4.88
C ALA A 168 0.67 -15.20 4.22
N ALA A 169 1.94 -14.93 4.55
CA ALA A 169 3.04 -15.85 4.25
C ALA A 169 3.00 -17.15 5.10
N VAL A 170 2.29 -17.14 6.24
CA VAL A 170 2.21 -18.23 7.22
C VAL A 170 0.93 -19.07 7.04
N ALA A 171 -0.15 -18.48 6.52
CA ALA A 171 -1.37 -19.19 6.17
C ALA A 171 -1.29 -19.79 4.75
N THR A 172 -1.74 -21.04 4.61
CA THR A 172 -1.65 -21.88 3.39
C THR A 172 -1.65 -21.10 2.07
N LYS A 173 -0.61 -21.31 1.25
CA LYS A 173 -0.30 -20.62 -0.02
C LYS A 173 -1.52 -20.17 -0.84
N LYS A 174 -2.57 -20.98 -0.96
CA LYS A 174 -3.78 -20.64 -1.75
C LYS A 174 -4.56 -19.41 -1.27
N GLY A 175 -4.66 -19.15 0.04
CA GLY A 175 -5.42 -18.01 0.56
C GLY A 175 -4.67 -16.67 0.47
N PHE A 176 -3.33 -16.74 0.60
CA PHE A 176 -2.43 -15.60 0.48
C PHE A 176 -2.47 -14.97 -0.92
N TRP A 177 -2.37 -15.80 -1.96
CA TRP A 177 -2.34 -15.34 -3.34
C TRP A 177 -3.65 -14.70 -3.77
N ALA A 178 -4.79 -15.25 -3.33
CA ALA A 178 -6.10 -14.65 -3.59
C ALA A 178 -6.26 -13.27 -2.94
N MET A 179 -5.64 -13.05 -1.76
CA MET A 179 -5.74 -11.78 -1.03
C MET A 179 -4.74 -10.72 -1.53
N ILE A 180 -3.51 -11.13 -1.87
CA ILE A 180 -2.54 -10.26 -2.57
C ILE A 180 -3.10 -9.87 -3.94
N ALA A 181 -3.62 -10.83 -4.69
CA ALA A 181 -4.30 -10.54 -5.94
C ALA A 181 -5.51 -9.64 -5.69
N ALA A 182 -6.28 -9.80 -4.61
CA ALA A 182 -7.36 -8.89 -4.26
C ALA A 182 -6.86 -7.48 -3.88
N PHE A 183 -5.72 -7.33 -3.19
CA PHE A 183 -5.11 -6.03 -2.89
C PHE A 183 -4.67 -5.32 -4.18
N PHE A 184 -3.93 -6.02 -5.05
CA PHE A 184 -3.55 -5.49 -6.37
C PHE A 184 -4.74 -5.42 -7.36
N ALA A 185 -5.83 -6.15 -7.12
CA ALA A 185 -7.08 -6.12 -7.89
C ALA A 185 -8.07 -5.07 -7.36
N ALA A 186 -7.89 -4.57 -6.14
CA ALA A 186 -8.61 -3.42 -5.63
C ALA A 186 -7.97 -2.12 -6.17
N THR A 187 -6.64 -2.13 -6.37
CA THR A 187 -5.89 -0.96 -6.83
C THR A 187 -5.91 -0.74 -8.35
N TRP A 188 -5.91 -1.79 -9.19
CA TRP A 188 -5.95 -1.62 -10.67
C TRP A 188 -7.28 -1.07 -11.22
N LYS A 189 -8.42 -1.23 -10.53
CA LYS A 189 -9.73 -0.74 -11.02
C LYS A 189 -9.75 0.79 -11.15
N PHE A 190 -8.87 1.48 -10.45
CA PHE A 190 -8.74 2.95 -10.52
C PHE A 190 -7.76 3.41 -11.63
N ILE A 191 -6.86 2.54 -12.09
CA ILE A 191 -5.97 2.82 -13.24
C ILE A 191 -6.77 2.79 -14.56
N LEU A 192 -7.74 1.88 -14.70
CA LEU A 192 -8.60 1.80 -15.90
C LEU A 192 -9.61 2.95 -15.99
N VAL A 193 -10.09 3.47 -14.86
CA VAL A 193 -11.05 4.58 -14.84
C VAL A 193 -10.36 5.94 -14.95
N GLY A 194 -9.13 6.08 -14.43
CA GLY A 194 -8.36 7.33 -14.48
C GLY A 194 -7.92 7.77 -15.89
N PHE A 195 -7.65 6.83 -16.81
CA PHE A 195 -7.22 7.18 -18.18
C PHE A 195 -8.37 7.23 -19.21
N ALA A 196 -9.42 6.41 -19.06
CA ALA A 196 -10.53 6.40 -20.01
C ALA A 196 -11.48 7.61 -19.83
N ALA A 197 -11.62 8.14 -18.62
CA ALA A 197 -12.45 9.33 -18.36
C ALA A 197 -11.79 10.63 -18.86
N LEU A 198 -10.46 10.70 -18.85
CA LEU A 198 -9.72 11.92 -19.22
C LEU A 198 -9.80 12.26 -20.72
N PHE A 199 -9.77 11.25 -21.60
CA PHE A 199 -9.88 11.49 -23.05
C PHE A 199 -11.32 11.57 -23.57
N GLY A 200 -12.27 10.90 -22.92
CA GLY A 200 -13.68 10.93 -23.32
C GLY A 200 -14.38 12.27 -23.03
N PHE A 201 -13.98 12.96 -21.97
CA PHE A 201 -14.65 14.20 -21.53
C PHE A 201 -14.06 15.47 -22.18
N ILE A 202 -12.73 15.54 -22.36
CA ILE A 202 -12.06 16.69 -22.98
C ILE A 202 -12.36 16.78 -24.48
N GLY A 203 -12.41 15.63 -25.20
CA GLY A 203 -12.77 15.61 -26.62
C GLY A 203 -14.21 16.06 -26.90
N LYS A 204 -15.14 15.83 -25.96
CA LYS A 204 -16.56 16.17 -26.10
C LYS A 204 -16.84 17.66 -25.82
N ILE A 205 -16.03 18.31 -25.00
CA ILE A 205 -16.12 19.74 -24.71
C ILE A 205 -15.48 20.58 -25.83
N PHE A 206 -14.35 20.14 -26.41
CA PHE A 206 -13.72 20.87 -27.52
C PHE A 206 -14.44 20.73 -28.87
N LYS A 207 -15.27 19.70 -29.06
CA LYS A 207 -16.08 19.55 -30.29
C LYS A 207 -17.37 20.38 -30.25
N ARG A 208 -17.77 20.89 -29.09
CA ARG A 208 -19.03 21.65 -28.92
C ARG A 208 -18.90 23.16 -29.13
N ASN A 209 -17.67 23.66 -29.39
CA ASN A 209 -17.40 25.07 -29.66
C ASN A 209 -16.96 25.33 -31.12
N LYS A 210 -17.40 24.50 -32.07
CA LYS A 210 -17.16 24.68 -33.51
C LYS A 210 -18.42 24.60 -34.38
N GLU A 211 -19.58 24.86 -33.78
CA GLU A 211 -20.81 25.20 -34.52
C GLU A 211 -21.36 26.53 -34.01
#